data_AF-A0A3B0VTS4-F1
#
_entry.id   AF-A0A3B0VTS4-F1
#
_cell.length_a   1.000
_cell.length_b   1.000
_cell.length_c   1.000
_cell.angle_alpha   90.00
_cell.angle_beta   90.00
_cell.angle_gamma   90.00
#
_symmetry.space_group_name_H-M   'P 1'
#
loop_
_entity.id
_entity.type
_entity.pdbx_description
1 polymer ?
#
loop_
_entity_poly.entity_id
_entity_poly.type
_entity_poly.pdbx_seq_one_letter_code
_entity_poly.pdbx_strand_id
1 'polypeptide(L)'
;ESENNSYIKTKLFFGKSEHPAYATISLDSKDNGTKVSWVFENDFGYNIFYRYFGLVLEDMIAPDYEKGLQNLKRYVESLPNI
;
A
#
# COMPACT_ATOMS: atom_id res chain seq x y z
N GLU A 1 -11.61 3.92 4.37
CA GLU A 1 -12.35 4.88 3.53
C GLU A 1 -12.01 4.60 2.07
N SER A 2 -12.87 4.96 1.14
CA SER A 2 -12.62 4.71 -0.28
C SER A 2 -13.44 5.64 -1.15
N GLU A 3 -12.92 5.93 -2.33
CA GLU A 3 -13.58 6.67 -3.39
C GLU A 3 -13.47 5.88 -4.71
N ASN A 4 -14.58 5.78 -5.43
CA ASN A 4 -14.65 4.98 -6.65
C ASN A 4 -13.63 5.47 -7.70
N ASN A 5 -12.92 4.54 -8.34
CA ASN A 5 -11.89 4.80 -9.34
C ASN A 5 -10.79 5.78 -8.92
N SER A 6 -10.61 6.00 -7.61
CA SER A 6 -9.69 7.00 -7.08
C SER A 6 -8.78 6.39 -6.02
N TYR A 7 -9.32 5.94 -4.89
CA TYR A 7 -8.48 5.30 -3.86
C TYR A 7 -9.25 4.41 -2.88
N ILE A 8 -8.50 3.56 -2.20
CA ILE A 8 -8.95 2.79 -1.04
C ILE A 8 -7.89 2.95 0.06
N LYS A 9 -8.31 3.36 1.25
CA LYS A 9 -7.46 3.47 2.44
C LYS A 9 -7.94 2.52 3.54
N THR A 10 -7.04 1.64 3.94
CA THR A 10 -7.24 0.57 4.92
C THR A 10 -6.52 0.91 6.21
N LYS A 11 -7.22 0.76 7.34
CA LYS A 11 -6.61 0.84 8.68
C LYS A 11 -6.07 -0.53 9.07
N LEU A 12 -4.83 -0.58 9.54
CA LEU A 12 -4.15 -1.79 9.97
C LEU A 12 -3.76 -1.66 11.45
N PHE A 13 -4.28 -2.56 12.29
CA PHE A 13 -3.89 -2.65 13.69
C PHE A 13 -2.89 -3.79 13.87
N PHE A 14 -1.68 -3.46 14.29
CA PHE A 14 -0.64 -4.45 14.56
C PHE A 14 -0.58 -4.76 16.05
N GLY A 15 -0.85 -6.03 16.41
CA GLY A 15 -0.81 -6.49 17.80
C GLY A 15 -1.78 -5.71 18.70
N LYS A 16 -1.26 -5.16 19.80
CA LYS A 16 -2.02 -4.34 20.77
C LYS A 16 -1.80 -2.83 20.58
N SER A 17 -1.32 -2.41 19.40
CA SER A 17 -1.09 -0.98 19.13
C SER A 17 -2.40 -0.19 19.21
N GLU A 18 -2.39 0.92 19.94
CA GLU A 18 -3.50 1.88 19.98
C GLU A 18 -3.52 2.78 18.72
N HIS A 19 -2.38 2.92 18.05
CA HIS A 19 -2.23 3.69 16.82
C HIS A 19 -2.24 2.74 15.61
N PRO A 20 -3.18 2.92 14.66
CA PRO A 20 -3.19 2.13 13.44
C PRO A 20 -2.12 2.63 12.46
N ALA A 21 -1.59 1.70 11.66
CA ALA A 21 -0.98 2.02 10.38
C ALA A 21 -2.07 2.15 9.29
N TYR A 22 -1.69 2.69 8.15
CA TYR A 22 -2.55 2.85 7.00
C TYR A 22 -1.90 2.27 5.76
N ALA A 23 -2.71 1.57 4.97
CA ALA A 23 -2.35 1.16 3.62
C ALA A 23 -3.29 1.83 2.63
N THR A 24 -2.75 2.54 1.65
CA THR A 24 -3.53 3.27 0.64
C THR A 24 -3.19 2.76 -0.74
N ILE A 25 -4.20 2.30 -1.49
CA ILE A 25 -4.10 2.03 -2.93
C ILE A 25 -4.74 3.21 -3.65
N SER A 26 -4.00 3.85 -4.55
CA SER A 26 -4.47 4.97 -5.37
C SER A 26 -4.41 4.63 -6.86
N LEU A 27 -5.37 5.16 -7.61
CA LEU A 27 -5.52 4.94 -9.04
C LEU A 27 -5.41 6.30 -9.75
N ASP A 28 -4.40 6.46 -10.59
CA ASP A 28 -4.25 7.62 -11.46
C ASP A 28 -4.48 7.21 -12.91
N SER A 29 -5.52 7.74 -13.54
CA SER A 29 -5.72 7.57 -14.98
C SER A 29 -4.55 8.18 -15.78
N LYS A 30 -4.10 7.45 -16.80
CA LYS A 30 -3.08 7.84 -17.78
C LYS A 30 -3.60 7.56 -19.18
N ASP A 31 -3.00 8.17 -20.20
CA ASP A 31 -3.46 8.05 -21.59
C ASP A 31 -3.56 6.59 -22.06
N ASN A 32 -2.65 5.72 -21.60
CA ASN A 32 -2.57 4.30 -21.97
C ASN A 32 -2.78 3.34 -20.78
N GLY A 33 -3.63 3.69 -19.82
CA GLY A 33 -4.02 2.80 -18.72
C GLY A 33 -4.12 3.50 -17.37
N THR A 34 -3.94 2.74 -16.29
CA THR A 34 -4.03 3.26 -14.92
C THR A 34 -2.72 3.01 -14.19
N LYS A 35 -2.15 4.05 -13.60
CA LYS A 35 -1.06 3.89 -12.62
C LYS A 35 -1.69 3.56 -11.28
N VAL A 36 -1.33 2.41 -10.73
CA VAL A 36 -1.73 2.01 -9.37
C VAL A 36 -0.53 2.19 -8.44
N SER A 37 -0.73 2.92 -7.34
CA SER A 37 0.30 3.09 -6.31
C SER A 37 -0.21 2.52 -4.99
N TRP A 38 0.64 1.77 -4.27
CA TRP A 38 0.32 1.21 -2.96
C TRP A 38 1.29 1.77 -1.92
N VAL A 39 0.76 2.55 -1.00
CA VAL A 39 1.51 3.26 0.04
C VAL A 39 1.23 2.63 1.40
N PHE A 40 2.27 2.47 2.21
CA PHE A 40 2.18 2.16 3.63
C PHE A 40 2.61 3.36 4.46
N GLU A 41 1.76 3.76 5.41
CA GLU A 41 2.01 4.87 6.32
C GLU A 41 1.87 4.37 7.75
N ASN A 42 2.84 4.67 8.60
CA ASN A 42 2.73 4.38 10.03
C ASN A 42 3.37 5.50 10.84
N ASP A 43 2.71 5.88 11.93
CA ASP A 43 3.29 6.79 12.92
C ASP A 43 4.01 5.97 13.99
N PHE A 44 5.32 6.15 14.06
CA PHE A 44 6.21 5.44 14.97
C PHE A 44 6.40 6.14 16.32
N GLY A 45 5.87 7.36 16.50
CA GLY A 45 5.98 8.14 17.73
C GLY A 45 7.43 8.41 18.17
N TYR A 46 7.63 8.70 19.47
CA TYR A 46 8.93 9.09 20.05
C TYR A 46 9.81 7.91 20.50
N ASN A 47 9.51 6.66 20.10
CA ASN A 47 10.28 5.52 20.56
C ASN A 47 11.54 5.30 19.70
N ILE A 48 12.71 5.32 20.33
CA ILE A 48 14.01 5.12 19.68
C ILE A 48 14.07 3.78 18.94
N PHE A 49 13.43 2.73 19.47
CA PHE A 49 13.34 1.42 18.79
C PHE A 49 12.59 1.52 17.46
N TYR A 50 11.52 2.31 17.39
CA TYR A 50 10.75 2.44 16.16
C TYR A 50 11.44 3.30 15.10
N ARG A 51 12.36 4.20 15.49
CA ARG A 51 13.18 4.96 14.53
C ARG A 51 14.10 4.06 13.71
N TYR A 52 14.70 3.06 14.34
CA TYR A 52 15.53 2.07 13.62
C TYR A 52 14.68 0.99 12.95
N PHE A 53 13.53 0.63 13.54
CA PHE A 53 12.58 -0.28 12.91
C PHE A 53 12.05 0.29 11.58
N GLY A 54 11.78 1.59 11.49
CA GLY A 54 11.36 2.23 10.24
C GLY A 54 12.36 2.07 9.09
N LEU A 55 13.67 2.05 9.39
CA LEU A 55 14.72 1.85 8.38
C LEU A 55 14.74 0.44 7.79
N VAL A 56 14.41 -0.57 8.60
CA VAL A 56 14.36 -1.97 8.14
C VAL A 56 12.99 -2.37 7.63
N LEU A 57 11.93 -1.65 8.03
CA LEU A 57 10.57 -1.99 7.65
C LEU A 57 10.35 -1.86 6.15
N GLU A 58 10.92 -0.84 5.51
CA GLU A 58 10.84 -0.66 4.06
C GLU A 58 11.36 -1.90 3.32
N ASP A 59 12.58 -2.34 3.63
CA ASP A 59 13.19 -3.54 3.04
C ASP A 59 12.36 -4.81 3.31
N MET A 60 11.66 -4.87 4.44
CA MET A 60 10.81 -6.01 4.79
C MET A 60 9.49 -6.03 4.02
N ILE A 61 8.87 -4.88 3.74
CA ILE A 61 7.53 -4.83 3.13
C ILE A 61 7.56 -4.56 1.62
N ALA A 62 8.59 -3.86 1.12
CA ALA A 62 8.67 -3.48 -0.28
C ALA A 62 8.59 -4.67 -1.25
N PRO A 63 9.27 -5.81 -1.00
CA PRO A 63 9.19 -6.97 -1.89
C PRO A 63 7.76 -7.53 -2.04
N ASP A 64 6.99 -7.53 -0.95
CA ASP A 64 5.59 -7.99 -0.97
C ASP A 64 4.68 -7.01 -1.70
N TYR A 65 4.92 -5.70 -1.55
CA TYR A 65 4.17 -4.66 -2.26
C TYR A 65 4.43 -4.73 -3.77
N GLU A 66 5.70 -4.84 -4.18
CA GLU A 66 6.07 -5.01 -5.59
C GLU A 66 5.46 -6.27 -6.19
N LYS A 67 5.56 -7.40 -5.49
CA LYS A 67 4.95 -8.66 -5.92
C LYS A 67 3.44 -8.54 -6.03
N GLY A 68 2.79 -7.87 -5.07
CA GLY A 68 1.36 -7.58 -5.09
C GLY A 68 0.94 -6.78 -6.32
N LEU A 69 1.65 -5.69 -6.62
CA LEU A 69 1.40 -4.86 -7.80
C LEU A 69 1.64 -5.61 -9.11
N GLN A 70 2.70 -6.43 -9.19
CA GLN A 70 2.95 -7.27 -10.36
C GLN A 70 1.84 -8.31 -10.58
N ASN A 71 1.36 -8.94 -9.50
CA ASN A 71 0.23 -9.87 -9.57
C ASN A 71 -1.05 -9.17 -10.02
N LEU A 72 -1.33 -7.99 -9.45
CA LEU A 72 -2.49 -7.19 -9.82
C LEU A 72 -2.44 -6.83 -11.31
N LYS A 73 -1.31 -6.31 -11.79
CA LYS A 73 -1.11 -5.99 -13.21
C LYS A 73 -1.39 -7.19 -14.10
N ARG A 74 -0.76 -8.34 -13.83
CA ARG A 74 -0.96 -9.57 -14.61
C ARG A 74 -2.41 -10.01 -14.62
N TYR A 75 -3.08 -9.94 -13.47
CA TYR A 75 -4.48 -10.34 -13.36
C TYR A 75 -5.38 -9.41 -14.17
N VAL A 76 -5.33 -8.09 -13.95
CA VAL A 76 -6.25 -7.14 -14.60
C VAL A 76 -6.04 -7.05 -16.10
N GLU A 77 -4.80 -7.16 -16.58
CA GLU A 77 -4.49 -7.14 -18.02
C GLU A 77 -4.80 -8.47 -18.71
N SER A 78 -5.02 -9.55 -17.95
CA SER A 78 -5.49 -10.83 -18.51
C SER A 78 -7.00 -10.90 -18.70
N LEU A 79 -7.75 -9.97 -18.11
CA LEU A 79 -9.20 -9.93 -18.26
C LEU A 79 -9.57 -9.57 -19.71
N PRO A 80 -10.62 -10.16 -20.28
CA PRO A 80 -11.10 -9.78 -21.61
C PRO A 80 -11.44 -8.29 -21.64
N ASN A 81 -11.12 -7.62 -22.74
CA ASN A 81 -11.66 -6.29 -23.00
C ASN A 81 -13.18 -6.44 -23.19
N ILE A 82 -13.96 -5.88 -22.26
CA ILE A 82 -15.42 -5.83 -22.32
C ILE A 82 -15.82 -4.65 -23.20
#